data_AF-R6DEB2-F1
#
_entry.id   AF-R6DEB2-F1
#
_cell.length_a   1.000
_cell.length_b   1.000
_cell.length_c   1.000
_cell.angle_alpha   90.00
_cell.angle_beta   90.00
_cell.angle_gamma   90.00
#
_symmetry.space_group_name_H-M   'P 1'
#
loop_
_entity.id
_entity.type
_entity.pdbx_description
1 polymer ?
#
loop_
_entity_poly.entity_id
_entity_poly.type
_entity_poly.pdbx_seq_one_letter_code
_entity_poly.pdbx_strand_id
1 'polypeptide(L)'
;MSAIRFYALGITGCIASWTWIAMSINQCGQGIWKGCLIKYFLHIPCPACGSTRAIIAIINGHIQEALALNPLGFVLLALLILLTVGIPYDYLRRQRNLYHLFTWADTCLHRKSVFIPTMSIILLNWLRMLLM
;
A
#
# COMPACT_ATOMS: atom_id res chain seq x y z
N MET A 1 -0.80 -12.04 16.90
CA MET A 1 0.30 -12.54 16.03
C MET A 1 1.61 -12.47 16.80
N SER A 2 2.54 -13.43 16.65
CA SER A 2 3.86 -13.34 17.32
C SER A 2 4.80 -12.41 16.57
N ALA A 3 5.79 -11.81 17.26
CA ALA A 3 6.75 -10.89 16.66
C ALA A 3 7.55 -11.52 15.50
N ILE A 4 7.97 -12.77 15.63
CA ILE A 4 8.70 -13.49 14.57
C ILE A 4 7.86 -13.59 13.30
N ARG A 5 6.56 -13.93 13.43
CA ARG A 5 5.65 -14.01 12.29
C ARG A 5 5.41 -12.65 11.66
N PHE A 6 5.27 -11.60 12.46
CA PHE A 6 5.14 -10.22 11.98
C PHE A 6 6.33 -9.83 11.09
N TYR A 7 7.57 -10.01 11.58
CA TYR A 7 8.76 -9.67 10.81
C TYR A 7 8.94 -10.53 9.57
N ALA A 8 8.67 -11.84 9.66
CA ALA A 8 8.75 -12.73 8.50
C ALA A 8 7.78 -12.29 7.39
N LEU A 9 6.52 -12.01 7.74
CA LEU A 9 5.51 -11.51 6.79
C LEU A 9 5.84 -10.10 6.29
N GLY A 10 6.39 -9.23 7.14
CA GLY A 10 6.82 -7.89 6.77
C GLY A 10 7.95 -7.91 5.73
N ILE A 11 8.95 -8.77 5.92
CA ILE A 11 10.07 -8.93 4.99
C ILE A 11 9.58 -9.47 3.65
N THR A 12 8.81 -10.56 3.64
CA THR A 12 8.30 -11.15 2.39
C THR A 12 7.38 -10.18 1.67
N GLY A 13 6.53 -9.46 2.41
CA GLY A 13 5.66 -8.41 1.87
C GLY A 13 6.44 -7.25 1.25
N CYS A 14 7.51 -6.76 1.90
CA CYS A 14 8.35 -5.69 1.36
C CYS A 14 9.07 -6.12 0.08
N ILE A 15 9.67 -7.31 0.07
CA ILE A 15 10.35 -7.86 -1.11
C ILE A 15 9.36 -7.99 -2.28
N ALA A 16 8.19 -8.60 -2.03
CA ALA A 16 7.15 -8.74 -3.05
C ALA A 16 6.67 -7.38 -3.58
N SER A 17 6.47 -6.40 -2.69
CA SER A 17 6.00 -5.07 -3.05
C SER A 17 7.01 -4.30 -3.90
N TRP A 18 8.29 -4.27 -3.49
CA TRP A 18 9.33 -3.60 -4.27
C TRP A 18 9.58 -4.28 -5.61
N THR A 19 9.56 -5.61 -5.65
CA THR A 19 9.68 -6.38 -6.89
C THR A 19 8.54 -6.04 -7.85
N TRP A 20 7.30 -6.01 -7.35
CA TRP A 20 6.13 -5.63 -8.14
C TRP A 20 6.20 -4.21 -8.69
N ILE A 21 6.59 -3.24 -7.86
CA ILE A 21 6.76 -1.84 -8.27
C ILE A 21 7.83 -1.74 -9.35
N ALA A 22 9.00 -2.37 -9.16
CA ALA A 22 10.09 -2.37 -10.12
C ALA A 22 9.69 -2.95 -11.48
N MET A 23 8.95 -4.06 -11.49
CA MET A 23 8.41 -4.66 -12.73
C MET A 23 7.37 -3.76 -13.41
N SER A 24 6.63 -2.97 -12.63
CA SER A 24 5.52 -2.15 -13.10
C SER A 24 5.92 -0.75 -13.59
N ILE A 25 7.12 -0.26 -13.23
CA ILE A 25 7.61 1.08 -13.62
C ILE A 25 7.56 1.27 -15.15
N ASN A 26 7.99 0.28 -15.93
CA ASN A 26 8.03 0.36 -17.39
C ASN A 26 6.69 0.08 -18.08
N GLN A 27 5.67 -0.34 -17.32
CA GLN A 27 4.34 -0.69 -17.85
C GLN A 27 3.33 0.46 -17.68
N CYS A 28 3.77 1.61 -17.18
CA CYS A 28 2.93 2.78 -16.98
C CYS A 28 2.59 3.43 -18.33
N GLY A 29 1.50 2.99 -18.98
CA GLY A 29 0.95 3.66 -20.16
C GLY A 29 0.39 2.74 -21.25
N GLN A 30 0.89 1.52 -21.42
CA GLN A 30 0.63 0.68 -22.60
C GLN A 30 -0.55 -0.31 -22.42
N GLY A 31 -1.59 -0.23 -23.27
CA GLY A 31 -2.48 -1.37 -23.61
C GLY A 31 -3.47 -1.95 -22.58
N ILE A 32 -4.26 -2.94 -23.01
CA ILE A 32 -5.36 -3.60 -22.25
C ILE A 32 -4.83 -4.61 -21.20
N TRP A 33 -3.58 -5.07 -21.35
CA TRP A 33 -2.89 -5.92 -20.37
C TRP A 33 -1.84 -5.09 -19.58
N LYS A 34 -2.27 -4.56 -18.41
CA LYS A 34 -1.47 -3.75 -17.46
C LYS A 34 -1.33 -4.42 -16.09
N GLY A 35 -0.97 -5.71 -16.05
CA GLY A 35 -0.70 -6.44 -14.80
C GLY A 35 -1.90 -6.60 -13.82
N CYS A 36 -3.13 -6.26 -14.24
CA CYS A 36 -4.31 -6.26 -13.37
C CYS A 36 -5.39 -7.20 -13.91
N LEU A 37 -5.38 -8.48 -13.47
CA LEU A 37 -6.34 -9.49 -13.92
C LEU A 37 -7.80 -9.08 -13.64
N ILE A 38 -8.04 -8.36 -12.53
CA ILE A 38 -9.37 -7.87 -12.16
C ILE A 38 -9.90 -6.89 -13.21
N LYS A 39 -9.08 -5.93 -13.66
CA LYS A 39 -9.49 -4.99 -14.70
C LYS A 39 -9.66 -5.70 -16.05
N TYR A 40 -8.84 -6.72 -16.33
CA TYR A 40 -8.95 -7.47 -17.58
C TYR A 40 -10.25 -8.29 -17.68
N PHE A 41 -10.59 -9.03 -16.63
CA PHE A 41 -11.78 -9.91 -16.64
C PHE A 41 -13.06 -9.16 -16.27
N LEU A 42 -13.02 -8.38 -15.20
CA LEU A 42 -14.21 -7.72 -14.64
C LEU A 42 -14.42 -6.30 -15.16
N HIS A 43 -13.46 -5.75 -15.91
CA HIS A 43 -13.51 -4.36 -16.42
C HIS A 43 -13.63 -3.29 -15.31
N ILE A 44 -13.42 -3.67 -14.04
CA ILE A 44 -13.50 -2.78 -12.88
C ILE A 44 -12.09 -2.38 -12.43
N PRO A 45 -11.82 -1.09 -12.16
CA PRO A 45 -10.56 -0.65 -11.59
C PRO A 45 -10.47 -1.10 -10.11
N CYS A 46 -9.53 -2.02 -9.82
CA CYS A 46 -9.33 -2.48 -8.43
C CYS A 46 -8.43 -1.50 -7.65
N PRO A 47 -8.65 -1.35 -6.32
CA PRO A 47 -7.95 -0.35 -5.51
C PRO A 47 -6.43 -0.58 -5.49
N ALA A 48 -5.97 -1.83 -5.57
CA ALA A 48 -4.56 -2.18 -5.60
C ALA A 48 -3.85 -1.68 -6.88
N CYS A 49 -4.49 -1.79 -8.04
CA CYS A 49 -3.93 -1.31 -9.31
C CYS A 49 -3.92 0.23 -9.35
N GLY A 50 -4.94 0.89 -8.76
CA GLY A 50 -4.96 2.34 -8.58
C GLY A 50 -3.83 2.83 -7.66
N SER A 51 -3.61 2.17 -6.53
CA SER A 51 -2.49 2.46 -5.62
C SER A 51 -1.13 2.26 -6.28
N THR A 52 -0.93 1.17 -7.03
CA THR A 52 0.34 0.92 -7.75
C THR A 52 0.64 2.04 -8.72
N ARG A 53 -0.34 2.47 -9.52
CA ARG A 53 -0.17 3.59 -10.47
C ARG A 53 0.11 4.91 -9.75
N ALA A 54 -0.59 5.18 -8.65
CA ALA A 54 -0.32 6.37 -7.85
C ALA A 54 1.10 6.36 -7.28
N ILE A 55 1.58 5.22 -6.77
CA ILE A 55 2.96 5.07 -6.28
C ILE A 55 3.98 5.32 -7.40
N ILE A 56 3.76 4.75 -8.59
CA ILE A 56 4.63 4.99 -9.75
C ILE A 56 4.62 6.48 -10.14
N ALA A 57 3.46 7.13 -10.14
CA ALA A 57 3.36 8.58 -10.39
C ALA A 57 4.11 9.40 -9.33
N ILE A 58 4.05 9.02 -8.04
CA ILE A 58 4.83 9.65 -6.97
C ILE A 58 6.33 9.51 -7.25
N ILE A 59 6.80 8.30 -7.60
CA ILE A 59 8.21 8.02 -7.88
C ILE A 59 8.72 8.84 -9.09
N ASN A 60 7.87 9.04 -10.10
CA ASN A 60 8.18 9.87 -11.27
C ASN A 60 8.02 11.38 -11.03
N GLY A 61 7.64 11.82 -9.82
CA GLY A 61 7.45 13.23 -9.48
C GLY A 61 6.10 13.83 -9.93
N HIS A 62 5.18 13.03 -10.45
CA HIS A 62 3.84 13.47 -10.88
C HIS A 62 2.84 13.46 -9.72
N ILE A 63 3.01 14.39 -8.78
CA ILE A 63 2.21 14.46 -7.54
C ILE A 63 0.71 14.69 -7.82
N GLN A 64 0.38 15.57 -8.77
CA GLN A 64 -1.01 15.84 -9.14
C GLN A 64 -1.69 14.61 -9.75
N GLU A 65 -0.98 13.90 -10.64
CA GLU A 65 -1.47 12.65 -11.23
C GLU A 65 -1.67 11.59 -10.14
N ALA A 66 -0.75 11.45 -9.20
CA ALA A 66 -0.88 10.51 -8.09
C ALA A 66 -2.10 10.78 -7.21
N LEU A 67 -2.38 12.06 -6.90
CA LEU A 67 -3.56 12.46 -6.12
C LEU A 67 -4.87 12.21 -6.88
N ALA A 68 -4.87 12.43 -8.20
CA ALA A 68 -6.01 12.12 -9.05
C ALA A 68 -6.26 10.61 -9.09
N LEU A 69 -5.20 9.82 -9.26
CA LEU A 69 -5.27 8.35 -9.31
C LEU A 69 -5.73 7.74 -7.99
N ASN A 70 -4.97 7.96 -6.91
CA ASN A 70 -5.27 7.41 -5.60
C ASN A 70 -4.45 8.11 -4.49
N PRO A 71 -5.06 9.01 -3.68
CA PRO A 71 -4.42 9.67 -2.54
C PRO A 71 -3.86 8.69 -1.50
N LEU A 72 -4.47 7.50 -1.35
CA LEU A 72 -3.95 6.47 -0.46
C LEU A 72 -2.61 5.89 -0.95
N GLY A 73 -2.22 6.13 -2.21
CA GLY A 73 -0.90 5.79 -2.72
C GLY A 73 0.24 6.41 -1.91
N PHE A 74 0.07 7.64 -1.42
CA PHE A 74 1.06 8.30 -0.56
C PHE A 74 1.20 7.59 0.79
N VAL A 75 0.07 7.24 1.41
CA VAL A 75 0.04 6.53 2.70
C VAL A 75 0.68 5.15 2.55
N LEU A 76 0.35 4.42 1.48
CA LEU A 76 0.89 3.10 1.21
C LEU A 76 2.39 3.13 0.93
N LEU A 77 2.88 4.12 0.16
CA LEU A 77 4.32 4.28 -0.07
C LEU A 77 5.07 4.60 1.22
N ALA A 78 4.52 5.51 2.05
CA ALA A 78 5.10 5.84 3.35
C ALA A 78 5.19 4.61 4.27
N LEU A 79 4.13 3.79 4.33
CA LEU A 79 4.13 2.53 5.09
C LEU A 79 5.14 1.53 4.54
N LEU A 80 5.26 1.39 3.21
CA LEU A 80 6.23 0.50 2.59
C LEU A 80 7.67 0.92 2.93
N ILE A 81 7.98 2.23 2.85
CA ILE A 81 9.29 2.76 3.23
C ILE A 81 9.54 2.55 4.73
N LEU A 82 8.56 2.85 5.58
CA LEU A 82 8.63 2.66 7.03
C LEU A 82 8.94 1.21 7.39
N LEU A 83 8.29 0.23 6.75
CA LEU A 83 8.56 -1.18 7.00
C LEU A 83 9.93 -1.60 6.43
N THR A 84 10.27 -1.15 5.22
CA THR A 84 11.53 -1.51 4.55
C THR A 84 12.75 -1.02 5.32
N VAL A 85 12.70 0.20 5.86
CA VAL A 85 13.80 0.79 6.64
C VAL A 85 13.69 0.39 8.12
N GLY A 86 12.48 0.31 8.63
CA GLY A 86 12.22 0.05 10.03
C GLY A 86 12.59 -1.38 10.45
N ILE A 87 12.25 -2.40 9.65
CA ILE A 87 12.56 -3.79 9.99
C ILE A 87 14.06 -4.00 10.24
N PRO A 88 14.98 -3.60 9.33
CA PRO A 88 16.41 -3.71 9.58
C PRO A 88 16.87 -2.80 10.72
N TYR A 89 16.25 -1.64 10.93
CA TYR A 89 16.54 -0.78 12.08
C TYR A 89 16.25 -1.47 13.42
N ASP A 90 15.07 -2.06 13.58
CA ASP A 90 14.67 -2.81 14.78
C ASP A 90 15.59 -4.03 14.99
N TYR A 91 15.94 -4.73 13.90
CA TYR A 91 16.89 -5.84 13.95
C TYR A 91 18.28 -5.41 14.43
N LEU A 92 18.84 -4.34 13.84
CA LEU A 92 20.18 -3.84 14.14
C LEU A 92 20.27 -3.27 15.56
N ARG A 93 19.23 -2.56 16.01
CA ARG A 93 19.14 -2.00 17.37
C ARG A 93 18.68 -3.01 18.41
N ARG A 94 18.31 -4.23 18.00
CA ARG A 94 17.67 -5.26 18.85
C ARG A 94 16.42 -4.73 19.57
N GLN A 95 15.69 -3.83 18.93
CA GLN A 95 14.45 -3.24 19.42
C GLN A 95 13.24 -3.89 18.76
N ARG A 96 12.04 -3.59 19.27
CA ARG A 96 10.77 -4.11 18.74
C ARG A 96 9.74 -2.99 18.55
N ASN A 97 10.20 -1.78 18.28
CA ASN A 97 9.34 -0.59 18.23
C ASN A 97 8.28 -0.71 17.13
N LEU A 98 8.62 -1.25 15.96
CA LEU A 98 7.65 -1.46 14.88
C LEU A 98 6.63 -2.53 15.22
N TYR A 99 7.06 -3.60 15.89
CA TYR A 99 6.12 -4.61 16.37
C TYR A 99 5.17 -4.01 17.41
N HIS A 100 5.66 -3.20 18.35
CA HIS A 100 4.82 -2.50 19.32
C HIS A 100 3.87 -1.51 18.65
N LEU A 101 4.38 -0.69 17.72
CA LEU A 101 3.58 0.21 16.90
C LEU A 101 2.49 -0.54 16.13
N PHE A 102 2.82 -1.70 15.54
CA PHE A 102 1.86 -2.55 14.85
C PHE A 102 0.79 -3.07 15.81
N THR A 103 1.15 -3.59 16.98
CA THR A 103 0.17 -4.08 17.96
C THR A 103 -0.72 -2.97 18.51
N TRP A 104 -0.16 -1.77 18.69
CA TRP A 104 -0.93 -0.59 19.07
C TRP A 104 -1.88 -0.17 17.95
N ALA A 105 -1.40 -0.09 16.70
CA ALA A 105 -2.24 0.24 15.55
C ALA A 105 -3.36 -0.78 15.35
N ASP A 106 -3.07 -2.07 15.50
CA ASP A 106 -4.03 -3.16 15.43
C ASP A 106 -5.13 -3.02 16.49
N THR A 107 -4.75 -2.79 17.76
CA THR A 107 -5.72 -2.56 18.84
C THR A 107 -6.54 -1.27 18.67
N CYS A 108 -5.92 -0.20 18.18
CA CYS A 108 -6.63 1.03 17.82
C CYS A 108 -7.62 0.79 16.68
N LEU A 109 -7.24 0.07 15.63
CA LEU A 109 -8.09 -0.20 14.47
C LEU A 109 -9.28 -1.11 14.83
N HIS A 110 -9.13 -2.02 15.79
CA HIS A 110 -10.24 -2.86 16.28
C HIS A 110 -11.27 -2.08 17.11
N ARG A 111 -10.96 -0.86 17.56
CA ARG A 111 -11.94 0.01 18.20
C ARG A 111 -12.93 0.51 17.15
N LYS A 112 -14.23 0.19 17.32
CA LYS A 112 -15.30 0.55 16.36
C LYS A 112 -15.25 2.02 15.91
N SER A 113 -14.96 2.94 16.84
CA SER A 113 -14.84 4.38 16.58
C SER A 113 -13.72 4.76 15.60
N VAL A 114 -12.69 3.93 15.45
CA VAL A 114 -11.58 4.14 14.49
C VAL A 114 -11.78 3.29 13.24
N PHE A 115 -12.28 2.06 13.40
CA PHE A 115 -12.57 1.16 12.29
C PHE A 115 -13.51 1.79 11.26
N ILE A 116 -14.66 2.29 11.72
CA ILE A 116 -15.71 2.83 10.85
C ILE A 116 -15.18 3.99 10.00
N PRO A 117 -14.60 5.07 10.55
CA PRO A 117 -14.11 6.17 9.71
C PRO A 117 -12.98 5.73 8.78
N THR A 118 -12.08 4.86 9.23
CA THR A 118 -10.98 4.35 8.40
C THR A 118 -11.52 3.57 7.20
N MET A 119 -12.48 2.67 7.43
CA MET A 119 -13.13 1.92 6.35
C MET A 119 -13.96 2.82 5.44
N SER A 120 -14.68 3.80 5.99
CA SER A 120 -15.41 4.78 5.20
C SER A 120 -14.47 5.56 4.28
N ILE A 121 -13.31 6.01 4.76
CA ILE A 121 -12.32 6.73 3.93
C ILE A 121 -11.84 5.83 2.77
N ILE A 122 -11.52 4.57 3.05
CA ILE A 122 -11.07 3.61 2.02
C ILE A 122 -12.17 3.37 0.97
N LEU A 123 -13.41 3.17 1.41
CA LEU A 123 -14.56 2.93 0.53
C LEU A 123 -14.91 4.17 -0.30
N LEU A 124 -14.91 5.37 0.30
CA LEU A 124 -15.16 6.62 -0.41
C LEU A 124 -14.08 6.89 -1.46
N ASN A 125 -12.82 6.61 -1.11
CA ASN A 125 -11.72 6.72 -2.06
C ASN A 125 -11.86 5.76 -3.24
N TRP A 126 -12.36 4.55 -3.00
CA TRP A 126 -12.63 3.59 -4.07
C TRP A 126 -13.86 3.95 -4.91
N LEU A 127 -14.95 4.40 -4.28
CA LEU A 127 -16.14 4.92 -4.97
C LEU A 127 -15.78 6.07 -5.91
N ARG A 128 -14.95 7.02 -5.43
CA ARG A 128 -14.44 8.12 -6.25
C ARG A 128 -13.72 7.61 -7.50
N MET A 129 -12.88 6.59 -7.34
CA MET A 129 -12.13 5.98 -8.45
C MET A 129 -13.00 5.19 -9.42
N LEU A 130 -14.20 4.78 -9.02
CA LEU A 130 -15.18 4.09 -9.86
C LEU A 130 -16.04 5.07 -10.67
N LEU A 131 -16.22 6.29 -10.17
CA LEU A 131 -17.04 7.34 -10.78
C LEU A 131 -16.25 8.30 -11.70
N MET A 132 -14.92 8.23 -11.69
CA MET A 132 -14.00 9.01 -12.55
C MET A 132 -13.44 8.14 -13.68
#